data_AF-A0A1I6UU56-F1
#
_entry.id   AF-A0A1I6UU56-F1
#
_cell.length_a   1.000
_cell.length_b   1.000
_cell.length_c   1.000
_cell.angle_alpha   90.00
_cell.angle_beta   90.00
_cell.angle_gamma   90.00
#
_symmetry.space_group_name_H-M   'P 1'
#
loop_
_entity.id
_entity.type
_entity.pdbx_description
1 polymer ?
#
loop_
_entity_poly.entity_id
_entity_poly.type
_entity_poly.pdbx_seq_one_letter_code
_entity_poly.pdbx_strand_id
1 'polypeptide(L)'
;MTEKTNADPFLGELSARDIQVANRVFLGRGATEAEVARKLKNHQTLAQLRRTYWAAPAFQAMVQEIAPSNCGGKRAVSLKEAETLIHLHVPKTAGSSLSAMLSRDVAREDKLAFSENEKNILLKRPPEQRASLKLIHGHLNHGIDELLSQQCHYLTVLRKPKDRILSLYRYSKRQKTHPLYNMLNTRDMSFGQYLEFCSENPYRVVDTDNGQVRRIASTRAAPGDRHVLPQLFSEALSNIFAPNMTFGLTEHFADFAKRLHAKGIIASSVEKRENVAPSRASISSVLDDLSMRQRDILEEFTLWDQRFYDICEKVYFLTDPAS
;
A
#
# COMPACT_ATOMS: atom_id res chain seq x y z
N MET A 1 10.34 1.91 41.42
CA MET A 1 11.48 2.00 40.49
C MET A 1 11.90 0.59 40.11
N THR A 2 11.50 0.14 38.93
CA THR A 2 12.12 -0.96 38.18
C THR A 2 11.68 -0.76 36.74
N GLU A 3 12.53 -0.08 35.96
CA GLU A 3 12.38 0.08 34.52
C GLU A 3 12.42 -1.31 33.86
N LYS A 4 11.29 -1.74 33.30
CA LYS A 4 11.30 -2.78 32.27
C LYS A 4 11.64 -2.09 30.96
N THR A 5 12.89 -2.21 30.54
CA THR A 5 13.34 -1.84 29.20
C THR A 5 12.59 -2.69 28.18
N ASN A 6 11.87 -2.01 27.28
CA ASN A 6 11.31 -2.58 26.06
C ASN A 6 12.46 -3.06 25.18
N ALA A 7 12.84 -4.34 25.30
CA ALA A 7 13.70 -4.97 24.31
C ALA A 7 12.84 -5.30 23.07
N ASP A 8 13.21 -4.73 21.93
CA ASP A 8 12.67 -5.07 20.61
C ASP A 8 12.79 -6.60 20.40
N PRO A 9 11.69 -7.33 20.10
CA PRO A 9 11.71 -8.78 19.91
C PRO A 9 12.57 -9.25 18.72
N PHE A 10 13.12 -8.33 17.92
CA PHE A 10 14.09 -8.61 16.86
C PHE A 10 15.57 -8.45 17.28
N LEU A 11 15.86 -8.19 18.56
CA LEU A 11 17.21 -8.12 19.14
C LEU A 11 17.76 -9.49 19.60
N GLY A 12 17.40 -10.58 18.93
CA GLY A 12 18.08 -11.86 19.12
C GLY A 12 19.51 -11.81 18.56
N GLU A 13 20.46 -12.48 19.22
CA GLU A 13 21.80 -12.70 18.67
C GLU A 13 21.70 -13.40 17.30
N LEU A 14 22.48 -12.92 16.34
CA LEU A 14 22.48 -13.46 14.98
C LEU A 14 22.94 -14.92 14.97
N SER A 15 22.11 -15.83 14.47
CA SER A 15 22.43 -17.27 14.41
C SER A 15 22.92 -17.73 13.03
N ALA A 16 23.59 -18.89 13.00
CA ALA A 16 23.96 -19.56 11.75
C ALA A 16 22.73 -19.88 10.87
N ARG A 17 21.59 -20.20 11.50
CA ARG A 17 20.32 -20.44 10.82
C ARG A 17 19.82 -19.19 10.10
N ASP A 18 19.93 -18.02 10.73
CA ASP A 18 19.51 -16.75 10.13
C ASP A 18 20.32 -16.43 8.88
N ILE A 19 21.63 -16.71 8.89
CA ILE A 19 22.49 -16.51 7.72
C ILE A 19 22.14 -17.50 6.61
N GLN A 20 21.86 -18.75 6.94
CA GLN A 20 21.44 -19.75 5.95
C GLN A 20 20.10 -19.37 5.29
N VAL A 21 19.12 -18.94 6.08
CA VAL A 21 17.84 -18.44 5.59
C VAL A 21 18.05 -17.19 4.73
N ALA A 22 18.85 -16.23 5.20
CA ALA A 22 19.12 -15.00 4.46
C ALA A 22 19.83 -15.26 3.11
N ASN A 23 20.78 -16.20 3.03
CA ASN A 23 21.40 -16.54 1.73
C ASN A 23 20.39 -17.16 0.77
N ARG A 24 19.52 -18.05 1.25
CA ARG A 24 18.50 -18.65 0.38
C ARG A 24 17.51 -17.60 -0.12
N VAL A 25 17.08 -16.71 0.77
CA VAL A 25 16.08 -15.66 0.46
C VAL A 25 16.67 -14.58 -0.45
N PHE A 26 17.86 -14.07 -0.14
CA PHE A 26 18.42 -12.90 -0.83
C PHE A 26 19.36 -13.25 -1.98
N LEU A 27 19.95 -14.44 -1.99
CA LEU A 27 20.96 -14.82 -2.99
C LEU A 27 20.60 -16.12 -3.73
N GLY A 28 19.43 -16.72 -3.46
CA GLY A 28 18.95 -17.92 -4.16
C GLY A 28 19.76 -19.19 -3.90
N ARG A 29 20.71 -19.19 -2.95
CA ARG A 29 21.58 -20.33 -2.65
C ARG A 29 21.84 -20.51 -1.16
N GLY A 30 22.33 -21.67 -0.75
CA GLY A 30 22.84 -21.87 0.61
C GLY A 30 24.15 -21.10 0.85
N ALA A 31 24.40 -20.76 2.13
CA ALA A 31 25.69 -20.20 2.54
C ALA A 31 26.70 -21.34 2.76
N THR A 32 27.95 -21.15 2.37
CA THR A 32 29.01 -22.08 2.78
C THR A 32 29.35 -21.90 4.27
N GLU A 33 29.93 -22.91 4.90
CA GLU A 33 30.33 -22.82 6.32
C GLU A 33 31.30 -21.66 6.58
N ALA A 34 32.24 -21.43 5.65
CA ALA A 34 33.16 -20.30 5.71
C ALA A 34 32.44 -18.93 5.59
N GLU A 35 31.40 -18.83 4.74
CA GLU A 35 30.59 -17.62 4.62
C GLU A 35 29.76 -17.36 5.89
N VAL A 36 29.21 -18.40 6.51
CA VAL A 36 28.49 -18.31 7.79
C VAL A 36 29.43 -17.83 8.88
N ALA A 37 30.59 -18.47 9.06
CA ALA A 37 31.57 -18.11 10.07
C ALA A 37 32.04 -16.65 9.91
N ARG A 38 32.32 -16.22 8.66
CA ARG A 38 32.70 -14.83 8.37
C ARG A 38 31.59 -13.83 8.71
N LYS A 39 30.34 -14.14 8.38
CA LYS A 39 29.19 -13.24 8.62
C LYS A 39 28.83 -13.16 10.11
N LEU A 40 28.93 -14.25 10.87
CA LEU A 40 28.77 -14.22 12.33
C LEU A 40 29.87 -13.42 13.01
N LYS A 41 31.11 -13.48 12.50
CA LYS A 41 32.22 -12.68 13.02
C LYS A 41 32.05 -11.18 12.76
N ASN A 42 31.50 -10.81 11.61
CA ASN A 42 31.44 -9.42 11.14
C ASN A 42 30.11 -8.72 11.48
N HIS A 43 29.09 -9.45 11.89
CA HIS A 43 27.76 -8.92 12.18
C HIS A 43 27.20 -9.54 13.46
N GLN A 44 26.78 -8.68 14.38
CA GLN A 44 26.20 -9.10 15.67
C GLN A 44 24.68 -9.08 15.65
N THR A 45 24.06 -8.36 14.70
CA THR A 45 22.60 -8.21 14.61
C THR A 45 22.07 -8.45 13.20
N LEU A 46 20.79 -8.83 13.10
CA LEU A 46 20.06 -8.95 11.83
C LEU A 46 20.08 -7.63 11.03
N ALA A 47 20.07 -6.49 11.69
CA ALA A 47 20.10 -5.18 11.03
C ALA A 47 21.42 -4.92 10.30
N GLN A 48 22.56 -5.27 10.91
CA GLN A 48 23.87 -5.19 10.27
C GLN A 48 23.96 -6.16 9.09
N LEU A 49 23.51 -7.40 9.31
CA LEU A 49 23.49 -8.44 8.29
C LEU A 49 22.63 -8.02 7.08
N ARG A 50 21.46 -7.41 7.31
CA ARG A 50 20.55 -6.91 6.28
C ARG A 50 21.22 -5.87 5.38
N ARG A 51 21.95 -4.91 5.95
CA ARG A 51 22.67 -3.89 5.15
C ARG A 51 23.67 -4.54 4.20
N THR A 52 24.38 -5.56 4.67
CA THR A 52 25.35 -6.30 3.85
C THR A 52 24.70 -7.09 2.72
N TYR A 53 23.53 -7.72 2.94
CA TYR A 53 22.80 -8.35 1.83
C TYR A 53 22.23 -7.33 0.86
N TRP A 54 21.68 -6.22 1.36
CA TRP A 54 21.15 -5.17 0.51
C TRP A 54 22.21 -4.59 -0.44
N ALA A 55 23.44 -4.39 0.05
CA ALA A 55 24.55 -3.91 -0.77
C ALA A 55 25.21 -5.00 -1.65
N ALA A 56 24.82 -6.28 -1.52
CA ALA A 56 25.47 -7.36 -2.26
C ALA A 56 25.12 -7.27 -3.76
N PRO A 57 26.10 -7.32 -4.68
CA PRO A 57 25.85 -7.25 -6.12
C PRO A 57 24.87 -8.31 -6.63
N ALA A 58 24.92 -9.52 -6.07
CA ALA A 58 24.00 -10.60 -6.43
C ALA A 58 22.56 -10.32 -5.98
N PHE A 59 22.36 -9.68 -4.83
CA PHE A 59 21.02 -9.24 -4.41
C PHE A 59 20.54 -8.05 -5.26
N GLN A 60 21.42 -7.10 -5.59
CA GLN A 60 21.09 -5.99 -6.50
C GLN A 60 20.73 -6.50 -7.91
N ALA A 61 21.45 -7.50 -8.43
CA ALA A 61 21.13 -8.15 -9.71
C ALA A 61 19.82 -8.92 -9.65
N MET A 62 19.58 -9.70 -8.58
CA MET A 62 18.30 -10.38 -8.35
C MET A 62 17.14 -9.37 -8.24
N VAL A 63 17.35 -8.25 -7.53
CA VAL A 63 16.38 -7.16 -7.44
C VAL A 63 16.19 -6.47 -8.79
N GLN A 64 17.20 -6.36 -9.65
CA GLN A 64 17.04 -5.84 -11.01
C GLN A 64 16.30 -6.81 -11.94
N GLU A 65 16.44 -8.13 -11.74
CA GLU A 65 15.68 -9.15 -12.46
C GLU A 65 14.22 -9.24 -11.99
N ILE A 66 13.96 -9.04 -10.68
CA ILE A 66 12.62 -9.08 -10.04
C ILE A 66 11.91 -7.72 -10.11
N ALA A 67 12.66 -6.61 -10.10
CA ALA A 67 12.12 -5.30 -10.45
C ALA A 67 11.44 -5.50 -11.81
N PRO A 68 10.17 -5.09 -11.97
CA PRO A 68 9.37 -5.45 -13.12
C PRO A 68 10.10 -5.03 -14.40
N SER A 69 10.84 -5.98 -14.96
CA SER A 69 11.30 -5.98 -16.31
C SER A 69 10.02 -6.23 -17.10
N ASN A 70 9.47 -5.11 -17.57
CA ASN A 70 8.29 -4.94 -18.43
C ASN A 70 7.04 -4.39 -17.72
N CYS A 71 7.03 -3.08 -17.50
CA CYS A 71 5.82 -2.28 -17.77
C CYS A 71 5.51 -2.34 -19.27
N GLY A 72 5.14 -3.51 -19.83
CA GLY A 72 4.80 -3.65 -21.25
C GLY A 72 5.82 -3.07 -22.26
N GLY A 73 7.12 -3.07 -21.95
CA GLY A 73 8.16 -2.46 -22.78
C GLY A 73 8.29 -0.94 -22.69
N LYS A 74 7.55 -0.26 -21.80
CA LYS A 74 7.63 1.19 -21.59
C LYS A 74 8.70 1.56 -20.57
N ARG A 75 9.40 2.67 -20.83
CA ARG A 75 10.32 3.30 -19.88
C ARG A 75 9.52 3.90 -18.72
N ALA A 76 9.87 3.54 -17.48
CA ALA A 76 9.37 4.23 -16.30
C ALA A 76 9.79 5.71 -16.32
N VAL A 77 8.86 6.62 -16.03
CA VAL A 77 9.12 8.07 -16.09
C VAL A 77 8.80 8.77 -14.81
N SER A 78 9.47 9.90 -14.59
CA SER A 78 9.23 10.73 -13.41
C SER A 78 7.85 11.36 -13.45
N LEU A 79 7.38 11.82 -12.29
CA LEU A 79 6.05 12.41 -12.13
C LEU A 79 5.80 13.66 -12.99
N LYS A 80 6.86 14.40 -13.37
CA LYS A 80 6.78 15.58 -14.26
C LYS A 80 6.77 15.24 -15.74
N GLU A 81 7.35 14.11 -16.11
CA GLU A 81 7.47 13.67 -17.52
C GLU A 81 6.26 12.83 -17.96
N ALA A 82 5.41 12.43 -17.01
CA ALA A 82 4.26 11.58 -17.25
C ALA A 82 3.19 12.30 -18.07
N GLU A 83 2.69 11.62 -19.12
CA GLU A 83 1.58 12.11 -19.94
C GLU A 83 0.23 11.81 -19.27
N THR A 84 0.16 10.73 -18.48
CA THR A 84 -1.01 10.33 -17.70
C THR A 84 -0.63 10.08 -16.24
N LEU A 85 -1.36 10.68 -15.31
CA LEU A 85 -1.30 10.33 -13.89
C LEU A 85 -2.33 9.25 -13.57
N ILE A 86 -1.92 8.24 -12.81
CA ILE A 86 -2.80 7.16 -12.38
C ILE A 86 -2.85 7.12 -10.85
N HIS A 87 -3.96 7.58 -10.27
CA HIS A 87 -4.14 7.53 -8.82
C HIS A 87 -4.83 6.22 -8.40
N LEU A 88 -4.05 5.30 -7.82
CA LEU A 88 -4.51 4.07 -7.18
C LEU A 88 -5.16 4.42 -5.84
N HIS A 89 -6.48 4.60 -5.84
CA HIS A 89 -7.21 4.96 -4.63
C HIS A 89 -7.46 3.70 -3.78
N VAL A 90 -6.67 3.54 -2.73
CA VAL A 90 -6.98 2.62 -1.63
C VAL A 90 -8.10 3.24 -0.79
N PRO A 91 -9.22 2.54 -0.55
CA PRO A 91 -10.29 3.09 0.26
C PRO A 91 -9.82 3.53 1.64
N LYS A 92 -10.29 4.73 2.02
CA LYS A 92 -10.13 5.34 3.35
C LYS A 92 -8.72 5.85 3.68
N THR A 93 -7.91 6.13 2.67
CA THR A 93 -6.57 6.73 2.80
C THR A 93 -6.49 8.20 2.34
N ALA A 94 -7.59 8.95 2.49
CA ALA A 94 -7.73 10.32 1.96
C ALA A 94 -7.62 10.44 0.42
N GLY A 95 -7.73 9.34 -0.33
CA GLY A 95 -7.64 9.36 -1.78
C GLY A 95 -8.77 10.13 -2.50
N SER A 96 -9.95 10.32 -1.90
CA SER A 96 -10.96 11.25 -2.45
C SER A 96 -10.44 12.69 -2.48
N SER A 97 -9.77 13.14 -1.42
CA SER A 97 -9.16 14.46 -1.36
C SER A 97 -8.06 14.60 -2.41
N LEU A 98 -7.16 13.61 -2.52
CA LEU A 98 -6.12 13.61 -3.55
C LEU A 98 -6.71 13.61 -4.97
N SER A 99 -7.75 12.80 -5.22
CA SER A 99 -8.42 12.76 -6.51
C SER A 99 -9.03 14.12 -6.86
N ALA A 100 -9.65 14.81 -5.89
CA ALA A 100 -10.18 16.15 -6.10
C ALA A 100 -9.09 17.19 -6.39
N MET A 101 -7.93 17.06 -5.75
CA MET A 101 -6.77 17.93 -6.00
C MET A 101 -6.18 17.71 -7.40
N LEU A 102 -5.98 16.45 -7.80
CA LEU A 102 -5.48 16.09 -9.13
C LEU A 102 -6.48 16.43 -10.25
N SER A 103 -7.78 16.31 -9.98
CA SER A 103 -8.83 16.50 -11.00
C SER A 103 -9.20 17.96 -11.25
N ARG A 104 -8.67 18.91 -10.47
CA ARG A 104 -9.10 20.31 -10.48
C ARG A 104 -8.89 20.98 -11.84
N ASP A 105 -7.72 20.74 -12.44
CA ASP A 105 -7.29 21.41 -13.67
C ASP A 105 -7.30 20.46 -14.88
N VAL A 106 -7.90 19.26 -14.72
CA VAL A 106 -8.02 18.27 -15.79
C VAL A 106 -9.45 18.30 -16.35
N ALA A 107 -9.57 18.51 -17.66
CA ALA A 107 -10.84 18.49 -18.38
C ALA A 107 -11.57 17.15 -18.19
N ARG A 108 -12.90 17.15 -18.35
CA ARG A 108 -13.72 15.97 -18.04
C ARG A 108 -13.47 14.82 -19.02
N GLU A 109 -13.26 15.16 -20.28
CA GLU A 109 -12.91 14.31 -21.40
C GLU A 109 -11.53 13.66 -21.25
N ASP A 110 -10.62 14.34 -20.55
CA ASP A 110 -9.24 13.90 -20.32
C ASP A 110 -9.08 13.08 -19.03
N LYS A 111 -10.16 12.79 -18.30
CA LYS A 111 -10.11 11.99 -17.08
C LYS A 111 -11.09 10.83 -17.04
N LEU A 112 -10.66 9.76 -16.37
CA LEU A 112 -11.46 8.56 -16.16
C LEU A 112 -11.46 8.15 -14.69
N ALA A 113 -12.66 8.02 -14.13
CA ALA A 113 -12.87 7.58 -12.75
C ALA A 113 -13.38 6.13 -12.71
N PHE A 114 -12.79 5.32 -11.84
CA PHE A 114 -13.18 3.93 -11.57
C PHE A 114 -13.89 3.83 -10.22
N SER A 115 -15.14 3.37 -10.21
CA SER A 115 -15.86 3.03 -8.98
C SER A 115 -15.37 1.73 -8.37
N GLU A 116 -15.01 0.76 -9.21
CA GLU A 116 -14.46 -0.54 -8.87
C GLU A 116 -13.39 -0.93 -9.91
N ASN A 117 -12.71 -2.06 -9.71
CA ASN A 117 -11.63 -2.54 -10.59
C ASN A 117 -12.17 -3.09 -11.94
N GLU A 118 -12.82 -2.23 -12.72
CA GLU A 118 -13.54 -2.56 -13.95
C GLU A 118 -12.75 -2.19 -15.20
N LYS A 119 -11.61 -2.86 -15.43
CA LYS A 119 -10.70 -2.60 -16.59
C LYS A 119 -11.42 -2.54 -17.94
N ASN A 120 -12.56 -3.24 -18.06
CA ASN A 120 -13.42 -3.25 -19.25
C ASN A 120 -13.86 -1.84 -19.68
N ILE A 121 -13.99 -0.89 -18.76
CA ILE A 121 -14.32 0.51 -19.09
C ILE A 121 -13.24 1.11 -20.00
N LEU A 122 -11.97 0.81 -19.71
CA LEU A 122 -10.85 1.30 -20.51
C LEU A 122 -10.74 0.54 -21.83
N LEU A 123 -10.89 -0.79 -21.81
CA LEU A 123 -10.83 -1.62 -23.02
C LEU A 123 -11.92 -1.29 -24.05
N LYS A 124 -13.08 -0.83 -23.61
CA LYS A 124 -14.18 -0.40 -24.50
C LYS A 124 -13.89 0.93 -25.21
N ARG A 125 -12.85 1.66 -24.83
CA ARG A 125 -12.48 2.94 -25.47
C ARG A 125 -11.54 2.71 -26.65
N PRO A 126 -11.74 3.41 -27.78
CA PRO A 126 -10.78 3.44 -28.88
C PRO A 126 -9.37 3.81 -28.41
N PRO A 127 -8.31 3.31 -29.05
CA PRO A 127 -6.92 3.63 -28.68
C PRO A 127 -6.65 5.14 -28.56
N GLU A 128 -7.18 5.96 -29.47
CA GLU A 128 -7.01 7.42 -29.46
C GLU A 128 -7.62 8.07 -28.20
N GLN A 129 -8.79 7.62 -27.78
CA GLN A 129 -9.42 8.11 -26.55
C GLN A 129 -8.69 7.64 -25.28
N ARG A 130 -7.99 6.50 -25.33
CA ARG A 130 -7.14 6.06 -24.23
C ARG A 130 -5.85 6.88 -24.17
N ALA A 131 -5.31 7.26 -25.33
CA ALA A 131 -4.10 8.05 -25.47
C ALA A 131 -4.26 9.51 -25.02
N SER A 132 -5.48 10.06 -25.06
CA SER A 132 -5.76 11.43 -24.62
C SER A 132 -5.89 11.59 -23.10
N LEU A 133 -6.09 10.50 -22.35
CA LEU A 133 -6.31 10.56 -20.91
C LEU A 133 -5.11 11.17 -20.17
N LYS A 134 -5.35 12.20 -19.37
CA LYS A 134 -4.36 12.85 -18.50
C LYS A 134 -4.46 12.38 -17.05
N LEU A 135 -5.64 11.93 -16.61
CA LEU A 135 -5.85 11.43 -15.25
C LEU A 135 -6.74 10.19 -15.24
N ILE A 136 -6.25 9.13 -14.62
CA ILE A 136 -7.04 7.95 -14.27
C ILE A 136 -7.04 7.83 -12.76
N HIS A 137 -8.19 7.67 -12.13
CA HIS A 137 -8.24 7.54 -10.67
C HIS A 137 -9.41 6.67 -10.22
N GLY A 138 -9.30 6.13 -9.00
CA GLY A 138 -10.39 5.37 -8.38
C GLY A 138 -9.94 4.02 -7.85
N HIS A 139 -10.89 3.12 -7.64
CA HIS A 139 -10.67 1.82 -7.01
C HIS A 139 -10.12 0.77 -7.99
N LEU A 140 -9.01 1.08 -8.66
CA LEU A 140 -8.27 0.14 -9.52
C LEU A 140 -7.04 -0.43 -8.80
N ASN A 141 -6.52 -1.55 -9.30
CA ASN A 141 -5.23 -2.08 -8.86
C ASN A 141 -4.12 -1.66 -9.85
N HIS A 142 -2.87 -1.81 -9.43
CA HIS A 142 -1.69 -1.56 -10.27
C HIS A 142 -1.70 -2.39 -11.58
N GLY A 143 -1.09 -1.84 -12.64
CA GLY A 143 -0.97 -2.49 -13.96
C GLY A 143 -2.05 -2.09 -14.97
N ILE A 144 -2.78 -0.99 -14.75
CA ILE A 144 -3.74 -0.47 -15.76
C ILE A 144 -3.02 0.23 -16.92
N ASP A 145 -1.79 0.71 -16.68
CA ASP A 145 -0.94 1.39 -17.66
C ASP A 145 -0.51 0.50 -18.83
N GLU A 146 -0.55 -0.82 -18.65
CA GLU A 146 -0.40 -1.83 -19.72
C GLU A 146 -1.43 -1.64 -20.84
N LEU A 147 -2.60 -1.06 -20.53
CA LEU A 147 -3.68 -0.82 -21.50
C LEU A 147 -3.61 0.55 -22.19
N LEU A 148 -2.61 1.35 -21.86
CA LEU A 148 -2.37 2.69 -22.41
C LEU A 148 -1.18 2.64 -23.36
N SER A 149 -1.00 3.61 -24.24
CA SER A 149 0.20 3.69 -25.11
C SER A 149 1.22 4.69 -24.57
N GLN A 150 0.73 5.74 -23.92
CA GLN A 150 1.48 6.85 -23.36
C GLN A 150 2.20 6.49 -22.06
N GLN A 151 3.13 7.36 -21.65
CA GLN A 151 3.91 7.20 -20.44
C GLN A 151 3.08 7.59 -19.20
N CYS A 152 3.10 6.74 -18.19
CA CYS A 152 2.25 6.86 -17.02
C CYS A 152 3.06 6.96 -15.73
N HIS A 153 2.53 7.70 -14.75
CA HIS A 153 3.07 7.73 -13.39
C HIS A 153 1.96 7.53 -12.38
N TYR A 154 2.21 6.63 -11.44
CA TYR A 154 1.26 6.23 -10.42
C TYR A 154 1.36 7.10 -9.18
N LEU A 155 0.22 7.39 -8.58
CA LEU A 155 0.12 7.99 -7.26
C LEU A 155 -0.73 7.10 -6.36
N THR A 156 -0.39 7.04 -5.09
CA THR A 156 -1.25 6.42 -4.08
C THR A 156 -1.06 7.06 -2.71
N VAL A 157 -1.99 6.79 -1.78
CA VAL A 157 -1.86 7.20 -0.39
C VAL A 157 -2.15 5.98 0.47
N LEU A 158 -1.26 5.73 1.43
CA LEU A 158 -1.38 4.66 2.41
C LEU A 158 -1.90 5.20 3.74
N ARG A 159 -2.29 4.30 4.64
CA ARG A 159 -2.77 4.63 5.98
C ARG A 159 -2.43 3.50 6.94
N LYS A 160 -2.27 3.84 8.23
CA LYS A 160 -2.19 2.84 9.29
C LYS A 160 -3.35 1.83 9.17
N PRO A 161 -3.08 0.53 9.01
CA PRO A 161 -4.09 -0.44 8.58
C PRO A 161 -5.30 -0.56 9.51
N LYS A 162 -5.08 -0.60 10.83
CA LYS A 162 -6.18 -0.69 11.82
C LYS A 162 -7.07 0.56 11.76
N ASP A 163 -6.47 1.75 11.67
CA ASP A 163 -7.19 3.01 11.49
C ASP A 163 -7.98 3.04 10.16
N ARG A 164 -7.42 2.44 9.10
CA ARG A 164 -8.09 2.31 7.80
C ARG A 164 -9.33 1.43 7.89
N ILE A 165 -9.23 0.25 8.53
CA ILE A 165 -10.37 -0.68 8.68
C ILE A 165 -11.47 -0.06 9.55
N LEU A 166 -11.12 0.60 10.66
CA LEU A 166 -12.08 1.32 11.49
C LEU A 166 -12.77 2.46 10.73
N SER A 167 -12.01 3.21 9.93
CA SER A 167 -12.54 4.25 9.05
C SER A 167 -13.48 3.70 7.98
N LEU A 168 -13.20 2.51 7.45
CA LEU A 168 -14.06 1.82 6.50
C LEU A 168 -15.38 1.42 7.15
N TYR A 169 -15.34 0.75 8.30
CA TYR A 169 -16.54 0.43 9.08
C TYR A 169 -17.43 1.66 9.35
N ARG A 170 -16.83 2.74 9.88
CA ARG A 170 -17.56 3.99 10.17
C ARG A 170 -18.13 4.64 8.92
N TYR A 171 -17.45 4.52 7.78
CA TYR A 171 -17.94 5.01 6.50
C TYR A 171 -19.13 4.17 6.02
N SER A 172 -19.00 2.85 6.04
CA SER A 172 -20.05 1.89 5.66
C SER A 172 -21.31 2.05 6.50
N LYS A 173 -21.17 2.35 7.80
CA LYS A 173 -22.31 2.62 8.70
C LYS A 173 -22.95 3.99 8.46
N ARG A 174 -22.21 4.98 7.94
CA ARG A 174 -22.73 6.35 7.70
C ARG A 174 -23.31 6.56 6.30
N GLN A 175 -22.69 5.99 5.27
CA GLN A 175 -23.10 6.27 3.90
C GLN A 175 -24.25 5.42 3.42
N LYS A 176 -25.40 6.04 3.20
CA LYS A 176 -26.65 5.39 2.77
C LYS A 176 -26.53 4.61 1.46
N THR A 177 -25.64 5.02 0.57
CA THR A 177 -25.37 4.36 -0.71
C THR A 177 -24.42 3.18 -0.60
N HIS A 178 -23.76 2.97 0.56
CA HIS A 178 -22.85 1.87 0.74
C HIS A 178 -23.63 0.54 0.82
N PRO A 179 -23.19 -0.54 0.13
CA PRO A 179 -23.93 -1.81 0.09
C PRO A 179 -24.22 -2.41 1.47
N LEU A 180 -23.32 -2.18 2.44
CA LEU A 180 -23.47 -2.69 3.81
C LEU A 180 -24.30 -1.77 4.74
N TYR A 181 -24.72 -0.58 4.30
CA TYR A 181 -25.36 0.42 5.17
C TYR A 181 -26.60 -0.12 5.89
N ASN A 182 -27.55 -0.70 5.15
CA ASN A 182 -28.80 -1.19 5.72
C ASN A 182 -28.54 -2.32 6.72
N MET A 183 -27.64 -3.25 6.39
CA MET A 183 -27.30 -4.38 7.24
C MET A 183 -26.63 -3.91 8.55
N LEU A 184 -25.65 -3.02 8.46
CA LEU A 184 -24.91 -2.52 9.62
C LEU A 184 -25.81 -1.72 10.58
N ASN A 185 -26.74 -0.93 10.05
CA ASN A 185 -27.62 -0.09 10.88
C ASN A 185 -28.85 -0.84 11.40
N THR A 186 -29.47 -1.71 10.61
CA THR A 186 -30.67 -2.47 11.07
C THR A 186 -30.32 -3.46 12.18
N ARG A 187 -29.11 -4.04 12.13
CA ARG A 187 -28.61 -4.97 13.16
C ARG A 187 -27.80 -4.27 14.24
N ASP A 188 -27.67 -2.94 14.15
CA ASP A 188 -26.75 -2.11 14.94
C ASP A 188 -25.39 -2.79 15.21
N MET A 189 -24.75 -3.28 14.14
CA MET A 189 -23.54 -4.07 14.27
C MET A 189 -22.43 -3.23 14.90
N SER A 190 -21.74 -3.80 15.88
CA SER A 190 -20.51 -3.25 16.46
C SER A 190 -19.33 -3.40 15.48
N PHE A 191 -18.19 -2.77 15.79
CA PHE A 191 -16.98 -2.95 14.99
C PHE A 191 -16.49 -4.41 15.01
N GLY A 192 -16.55 -5.07 16.17
CA GLY A 192 -16.19 -6.48 16.30
C GLY A 192 -17.07 -7.40 15.46
N GLN A 193 -18.39 -7.19 15.48
CA GLN A 193 -19.33 -7.95 14.64
C GLN A 193 -19.13 -7.68 13.15
N TYR A 194 -18.74 -6.45 12.78
CA TYR A 194 -18.35 -6.13 11.41
C TYR A 194 -17.11 -6.93 10.98
N LEU A 195 -16.10 -7.08 11.83
CA LEU A 195 -14.90 -7.88 11.52
C LEU A 195 -15.26 -9.37 11.30
N GLU A 196 -16.08 -9.94 12.18
CA GLU A 196 -16.57 -11.32 12.05
C GLU A 196 -17.34 -11.52 10.74
N PHE A 197 -18.28 -10.62 10.44
CA PHE A 197 -19.01 -10.64 9.18
C PHE A 197 -18.08 -10.60 7.96
N CYS A 198 -17.06 -9.73 8.00
CA CYS A 198 -16.07 -9.62 6.93
C CYS A 198 -15.28 -10.92 6.74
N SER A 199 -14.89 -11.57 7.84
CA SER A 199 -14.16 -12.84 7.83
C SER A 199 -14.98 -13.96 7.20
N GLU A 200 -16.28 -13.97 7.47
CA GLU A 200 -17.23 -14.95 6.93
C GLU A 200 -17.67 -14.62 5.48
N ASN A 201 -17.42 -13.40 4.99
CA ASN A 201 -17.89 -12.92 3.68
C ASN A 201 -16.78 -12.21 2.87
N PRO A 202 -15.63 -12.84 2.59
CA PRO A 202 -14.45 -12.17 2.02
C PRO A 202 -14.70 -11.48 0.66
N TYR A 203 -15.62 -11.98 -0.16
CA TYR A 203 -15.96 -11.40 -1.45
C TYR A 203 -16.77 -10.10 -1.36
N ARG A 204 -17.44 -9.84 -0.23
CA ARG A 204 -18.26 -8.63 -0.02
C ARG A 204 -17.45 -7.43 0.48
N VAL A 205 -16.21 -7.67 0.91
CA VAL A 205 -15.36 -6.70 1.61
C VAL A 205 -13.91 -6.85 1.17
N VAL A 206 -13.69 -6.82 -0.14
CA VAL A 206 -12.37 -7.03 -0.77
C VAL A 206 -11.28 -6.10 -0.23
N ASP A 207 -11.67 -4.97 0.35
CA ASP A 207 -10.77 -3.96 0.91
C ASP A 207 -10.42 -4.14 2.39
N THR A 208 -11.01 -5.10 3.12
CA THR A 208 -10.68 -5.31 4.54
C THR A 208 -9.44 -6.17 4.73
N ASP A 209 -9.34 -7.29 4.01
CA ASP A 209 -8.22 -8.25 4.14
C ASP A 209 -7.00 -7.78 3.33
N ASN A 210 -6.04 -7.15 4.01
CA ASN A 210 -4.76 -6.70 3.43
C ASN A 210 -4.95 -5.87 2.14
N GLY A 211 -5.96 -4.98 2.18
CA GLY A 211 -6.43 -4.24 1.00
C GLY A 211 -5.40 -3.29 0.40
N GLN A 212 -4.44 -2.76 1.16
CA GLN A 212 -3.37 -1.91 0.60
C GLN A 212 -2.41 -2.76 -0.24
N VAL A 213 -1.89 -3.85 0.34
CA VAL A 213 -1.00 -4.77 -0.36
C VAL A 213 -1.66 -5.31 -1.63
N ARG A 214 -2.91 -5.76 -1.54
CA ARG A 214 -3.64 -6.33 -2.69
C ARG A 214 -3.82 -5.32 -3.83
N ARG A 215 -4.13 -4.06 -3.54
CA ARG A 215 -4.31 -3.03 -4.58
C ARG A 215 -2.99 -2.62 -5.24
N ILE A 216 -1.90 -2.56 -4.47
CA ILE A 216 -0.59 -2.14 -4.96
C ILE A 216 0.16 -3.27 -5.69
N ALA A 217 -0.08 -4.53 -5.33
CA ALA A 217 0.49 -5.69 -6.00
C ALA A 217 0.04 -5.81 -7.46
N SER A 218 -1.15 -6.33 -7.76
CA SER A 218 -1.73 -6.28 -9.10
C SER A 218 -3.14 -6.86 -9.13
N THR A 219 -3.67 -7.03 -10.33
CA THR A 219 -5.06 -7.40 -10.62
C THR A 219 -5.32 -8.90 -10.66
N ARG A 220 -4.34 -9.73 -10.24
CA ARG A 220 -4.32 -11.18 -10.54
C ARG A 220 -4.80 -12.09 -9.40
N ALA A 221 -5.03 -11.56 -8.20
CA ALA A 221 -5.46 -12.36 -7.05
C ALA A 221 -6.97 -12.30 -6.80
N ALA A 222 -7.58 -13.46 -6.59
CA ALA A 222 -8.96 -13.55 -6.12
C ALA A 222 -9.10 -12.92 -4.71
N PRO A 223 -10.21 -12.22 -4.41
CA PRO A 223 -10.45 -11.73 -3.06
C PRO A 223 -10.46 -12.86 -2.03
N GLY A 224 -9.85 -12.62 -0.88
CA GLY A 224 -9.82 -13.57 0.24
C GLY A 224 -8.80 -14.71 0.12
N ASP A 225 -8.13 -14.91 -1.02
CA ASP A 225 -7.05 -15.89 -1.08
C ASP A 225 -5.82 -15.33 -0.34
N ARG A 226 -5.49 -15.97 0.79
CA ARG A 226 -4.38 -15.58 1.66
C ARG A 226 -3.07 -16.30 1.33
N HIS A 227 -3.11 -17.41 0.58
CA HIS A 227 -1.91 -18.16 0.21
C HIS A 227 -1.00 -17.36 -0.71
N VAL A 228 -1.58 -16.42 -1.45
CA VAL A 228 -0.88 -15.51 -2.36
C VAL A 228 -0.34 -14.24 -1.66
N LEU A 229 -0.67 -13.99 -0.38
CA LEU A 229 -0.27 -12.75 0.30
C LEU A 229 1.24 -12.54 0.38
N PRO A 230 2.10 -13.55 0.61
CA PRO A 230 3.54 -13.36 0.56
C PRO A 230 4.03 -12.87 -0.81
N GLN A 231 3.48 -13.42 -1.89
CA GLN A 231 3.82 -13.04 -3.27
C GLN A 231 3.31 -11.63 -3.56
N LEU A 232 2.06 -11.33 -3.21
CA LEU A 232 1.48 -9.99 -3.37
C LEU A 232 2.24 -8.95 -2.55
N PHE A 233 2.70 -9.28 -1.36
CA PHE A 233 3.52 -8.39 -0.54
C PHE A 233 4.84 -8.04 -1.25
N SER A 234 5.52 -9.04 -1.83
CA SER A 234 6.74 -8.81 -2.63
C SER A 234 6.47 -7.95 -3.86
N GLU A 235 5.37 -8.22 -4.58
CA GLU A 235 4.96 -7.44 -5.76
C GLU A 235 4.61 -6.00 -5.38
N ALA A 236 3.86 -5.80 -4.29
CA ALA A 236 3.50 -4.49 -3.78
C ALA A 236 4.74 -3.67 -3.39
N LEU A 237 5.76 -4.28 -2.77
CA LEU A 237 7.02 -3.61 -2.48
C LEU A 237 7.77 -3.23 -3.78
N SER A 238 7.77 -4.11 -4.77
CA SER A 238 8.37 -3.81 -6.08
C SER A 238 7.71 -2.61 -6.76
N ASN A 239 6.36 -2.58 -6.74
CA ASN A 239 5.59 -1.52 -7.40
C ASN A 239 5.61 -0.20 -6.63
N ILE A 240 5.53 -0.21 -5.29
CA ILE A 240 5.49 1.02 -4.49
C ILE A 240 6.81 1.81 -4.59
N PHE A 241 7.92 1.10 -4.81
CA PHE A 241 9.25 1.68 -4.97
C PHE A 241 9.70 1.77 -6.43
N ALA A 242 8.81 1.50 -7.39
CA ALA A 242 9.12 1.67 -8.79
C ALA A 242 9.37 3.17 -9.12
N PRO A 243 10.27 3.51 -10.07
CA PRO A 243 10.58 4.90 -10.42
C PRO A 243 9.36 5.72 -10.90
N ASN A 244 8.35 5.06 -11.43
CA ASN A 244 7.09 5.65 -11.89
C ASN A 244 5.98 5.61 -10.83
N MET A 245 6.31 5.48 -9.55
CA MET A 245 5.36 5.50 -8.44
C MET A 245 5.72 6.57 -7.42
N THR A 246 4.72 7.33 -6.98
CA THR A 246 4.80 8.27 -5.88
C THR A 246 3.75 7.93 -4.84
N PHE A 247 4.12 7.85 -3.56
CA PHE A 247 3.16 7.56 -2.49
C PHE A 247 3.21 8.58 -1.36
N GLY A 248 2.07 8.75 -0.69
CA GLY A 248 1.92 9.53 0.53
C GLY A 248 1.36 8.70 1.68
N LEU A 249 1.33 9.30 2.88
CA LEU A 249 0.71 8.71 4.06
C LEU A 249 -0.44 9.59 4.54
N THR A 250 -1.56 9.00 4.92
CA THR A 250 -2.74 9.74 5.41
C THR A 250 -2.40 10.56 6.65
N GLU A 251 -1.56 10.00 7.52
CA GLU A 251 -1.05 10.59 8.74
C GLU A 251 -0.20 11.85 8.47
N HIS A 252 0.37 11.95 7.26
CA HIS A 252 1.24 13.03 6.80
C HIS A 252 0.71 13.66 5.50
N PHE A 253 -0.61 13.66 5.29
CA PHE A 253 -1.20 14.08 4.02
C PHE A 253 -0.90 15.54 3.67
N ALA A 254 -0.87 16.44 4.66
CA ALA A 254 -0.50 17.85 4.47
C ALA A 254 0.91 17.99 3.89
N ASP A 255 1.84 17.19 4.40
CA ASP A 255 3.22 17.14 3.94
C ASP A 255 3.30 16.58 2.52
N PHE A 256 2.59 15.48 2.26
CA PHE A 256 2.51 14.88 0.93
C PHE A 256 1.94 15.87 -0.11
N ALA A 257 0.88 16.60 0.23
CA ALA A 257 0.30 17.63 -0.63
C ALA A 257 1.31 18.77 -0.91
N LYS A 258 2.09 19.21 0.09
CA LYS A 258 3.17 20.19 -0.13
C LYS A 258 4.23 19.67 -1.09
N ARG A 259 4.64 18.41 -0.99
CA ARG A 259 5.60 17.78 -1.91
C ARG A 259 5.07 17.76 -3.35
N LEU A 260 3.81 17.39 -3.53
CA LEU A 260 3.16 17.40 -4.86
C LEU A 260 3.06 18.80 -5.45
N HIS A 261 2.70 19.80 -4.62
CA HIS A 261 2.64 21.19 -5.03
C HIS A 261 4.02 21.73 -5.43
N ALA A 262 5.07 21.46 -4.63
CA ALA A 262 6.44 21.87 -4.94
C ALA A 262 6.96 21.23 -6.24
N LYS A 263 6.46 20.04 -6.59
CA LYS A 263 6.72 19.37 -7.87
C LYS A 263 5.84 19.87 -9.02
N GLY A 264 4.91 20.81 -8.78
CA GLY A 264 4.01 21.37 -9.79
C GLY A 264 2.89 20.42 -10.25
N ILE A 265 2.58 19.40 -9.46
CA ILE A 265 1.62 18.33 -9.83
C ILE A 265 0.19 18.70 -9.48
N ILE A 266 0.02 19.53 -8.45
CA ILE A 266 -1.25 20.08 -8.03
C ILE A 266 -1.11 21.60 -7.91
N ALA A 267 -2.15 22.34 -8.27
CA ALA A 267 -2.14 23.80 -8.25
C ALA A 267 -2.11 24.40 -6.83
N SER A 268 -2.53 23.65 -5.81
CA SER A 268 -2.53 24.12 -4.44
C SER A 268 -2.36 22.99 -3.44
N SER A 269 -1.58 23.23 -2.38
CA SER A 269 -1.49 22.36 -1.21
C SER A 269 -2.59 22.61 -0.17
N VAL A 270 -3.47 23.60 -0.39
CA VAL A 270 -4.56 23.92 0.54
C VAL A 270 -5.56 22.78 0.58
N GLU A 271 -5.68 22.17 1.75
CA GLU A 271 -6.57 21.03 1.98
C GLU A 271 -8.05 21.47 1.98
N LYS A 272 -8.86 20.86 1.11
CA LYS A 272 -10.28 20.65 1.38
C LYS A 272 -10.46 19.19 1.73
N ARG A 273 -10.58 18.88 3.02
CA ARG A 273 -10.75 17.49 3.47
C ARG A 273 -12.14 16.99 3.10
N GLU A 274 -12.21 16.06 2.17
CA GLU A 274 -13.46 15.39 1.81
C GLU A 274 -13.71 14.19 2.74
N ASN A 275 -14.95 14.00 3.19
CA ASN A 275 -15.40 12.84 3.97
C ASN A 275 -14.74 12.60 5.35
N VAL A 276 -14.38 13.67 6.08
CA VAL A 276 -13.86 13.57 7.45
C VAL A 276 -14.89 12.94 8.40
N ALA A 277 -14.46 12.01 9.25
CA ALA A 277 -15.34 11.43 10.26
C ALA A 277 -15.70 12.48 11.33
N PRO A 278 -16.97 12.59 11.77
CA PRO A 278 -17.40 13.62 12.73
C PRO A 278 -16.74 13.53 14.12
N SER A 279 -16.24 12.34 14.51
CA SER A 279 -15.54 12.16 15.79
C SER A 279 -14.26 11.34 15.63
N ARG A 280 -13.27 11.71 16.45
CA ARG A 280 -11.95 11.08 16.54
C ARG A 280 -11.90 10.23 17.81
N ALA A 281 -12.89 9.35 18.04
CA ALA A 281 -12.76 8.37 19.11
C ALA A 281 -11.44 7.61 18.90
N SER A 282 -10.59 7.62 19.94
CA SER A 282 -9.27 6.98 19.92
C SER A 282 -9.44 5.53 19.50
N ILE A 283 -8.64 5.09 18.53
CA ILE A 283 -8.69 3.69 18.09
C ILE A 283 -8.50 2.74 19.27
N SER A 284 -7.70 3.13 20.28
CA SER A 284 -7.46 2.36 21.50
C SER A 284 -8.75 1.89 22.17
N SER A 285 -9.70 2.80 22.42
CA SER A 285 -10.93 2.44 23.13
C SER A 285 -11.78 1.44 22.34
N VAL A 286 -11.79 1.55 21.01
CA VAL A 286 -12.51 0.61 20.13
C VAL A 286 -11.83 -0.76 20.09
N LEU A 287 -10.49 -0.80 20.20
CA LEU A 287 -9.73 -2.05 20.25
C LEU A 287 -9.89 -2.77 21.60
N ASP A 288 -10.05 -2.02 22.69
CA ASP A 288 -10.23 -2.57 24.03
C ASP A 288 -11.52 -3.39 24.12
N ASP A 289 -12.58 -2.96 23.44
CA ASP A 289 -13.89 -3.62 23.38
C ASP A 289 -13.91 -4.91 22.54
N LEU A 290 -12.84 -5.24 21.81
CA LEU A 290 -12.79 -6.42 20.95
C LEU A 290 -12.54 -7.71 21.75
N SER A 291 -13.32 -8.75 21.44
CA SER A 291 -13.05 -10.11 21.91
C SER A 291 -11.74 -10.65 21.35
N MET A 292 -11.19 -11.72 21.94
CA MET A 292 -9.97 -12.36 21.45
C MET A 292 -10.08 -12.76 19.98
N ARG A 293 -11.18 -13.44 19.60
CA ARG A 293 -11.48 -13.80 18.20
C ARG A 293 -11.47 -12.57 17.27
N GLN A 294 -12.07 -11.46 17.69
CA GLN A 294 -12.15 -10.24 16.86
C GLN A 294 -10.78 -9.56 16.71
N ARG A 295 -9.94 -9.60 17.75
CA ARG A 295 -8.55 -9.15 17.68
C ARG A 295 -7.76 -10.00 16.69
N ASP A 296 -7.89 -11.32 16.75
CA ASP A 296 -7.21 -12.24 15.83
C ASP A 296 -7.61 -11.96 14.38
N ILE A 297 -8.91 -11.79 14.11
CA ILE A 297 -9.41 -11.42 12.76
C ILE A 297 -8.80 -10.09 12.30
N LEU A 298 -8.74 -9.08 13.18
CA LEU A 298 -8.16 -7.78 12.84
C LEU A 298 -6.66 -7.90 12.54
N GLU A 299 -5.91 -8.67 13.32
CA GLU A 299 -4.49 -8.92 13.06
C GLU A 299 -4.31 -9.63 11.71
N GLU A 300 -5.09 -10.65 11.40
CA GLU A 300 -5.03 -11.33 10.10
C GLU A 300 -5.31 -10.38 8.92
N PHE A 301 -6.32 -9.52 9.04
CA PHE A 301 -6.65 -8.52 8.03
C PHE A 301 -5.60 -7.44 7.85
N THR A 302 -4.75 -7.22 8.85
CA THR A 302 -3.77 -6.12 8.85
C THR A 302 -2.32 -6.57 8.81
N LEU A 303 -2.02 -7.86 8.95
CA LEU A 303 -0.65 -8.37 9.12
C LEU A 303 0.31 -7.89 8.02
N TRP A 304 -0.06 -8.06 6.75
CA TRP A 304 0.81 -7.69 5.62
C TRP A 304 0.72 -6.19 5.32
N ASP A 305 -0.48 -5.61 5.42
CA ASP A 305 -0.69 -4.17 5.32
C ASP A 305 0.16 -3.40 6.35
N GLN A 306 0.32 -3.93 7.58
CA GLN A 306 1.08 -3.29 8.65
C GLN A 306 2.58 -3.34 8.35
N ARG A 307 3.10 -4.52 8.00
CA ARG A 307 4.50 -4.65 7.57
C ARG A 307 4.82 -3.77 6.37
N PHE A 308 3.91 -3.69 5.41
CA PHE A 308 4.05 -2.89 4.20
C PHE A 308 4.06 -1.40 4.54
N TYR A 309 3.10 -0.95 5.35
CA TYR A 309 3.01 0.43 5.81
C TYR A 309 4.27 0.84 6.60
N ASP A 310 4.74 0.01 7.55
CA ASP A 310 5.93 0.32 8.37
C ASP A 310 7.20 0.50 7.52
N ILE A 311 7.34 -0.29 6.44
CA ILE A 311 8.44 -0.14 5.48
C ILE A 311 8.28 1.17 4.69
N CYS A 312 7.09 1.42 4.15
CA CYS A 312 6.81 2.63 3.38
C CYS A 312 6.98 3.90 4.22
N GLU A 313 6.55 3.89 5.48
CA GLU A 313 6.67 5.02 6.41
C GLU A 313 8.15 5.35 6.67
N LYS A 314 8.99 4.34 6.92
CA LYS A 314 10.44 4.55 7.06
C LYS A 314 11.05 5.16 5.80
N VAL A 315 10.70 4.66 4.62
CA VAL A 315 11.22 5.17 3.34
C VAL A 315 10.73 6.59 3.05
N TYR A 316 9.47 6.90 3.38
CA TYR A 316 8.86 8.22 3.21
C TYR A 316 9.70 9.31 3.89
N PHE A 317 10.19 9.04 5.10
CA PHE A 317 11.04 9.97 5.84
C PHE A 317 12.53 9.92 5.47
N LEU A 318 13.01 8.84 4.85
CA LEU A 318 14.41 8.73 4.40
C LEU A 318 14.67 9.44 3.06
N THR A 319 13.64 9.56 2.22
CA THR A 319 13.75 10.10 0.86
C THR A 319 13.62 11.61 0.78
N ASP A 320 13.65 12.30 1.93
CA ASP A 320 13.62 13.77 2.00
C ASP A 320 14.87 14.34 2.69
N PRO A 321 15.79 14.97 1.94
CA PRO A 321 16.86 15.78 2.49
C PRO A 321 16.43 17.23 2.79
N ALA A 322 15.16 17.61 2.60
CA ALA A 322 14.67 18.98 2.78
C ALA A 322 13.93 19.24 4.10
N SER A 323 14.37 18.57 5.18
CA SER A 323 14.11 18.98 6.57
C SER A 323 15.37 19.54 7.20
#